data_AF-A0A4Q3I9X2-F1
#
_entry.id   AF-A0A4Q3I9X2-F1
#
_cell.length_a   1.000
_cell.length_b   1.000
_cell.length_c   1.000
_cell.angle_alpha   90.00
_cell.angle_beta   90.00
_cell.angle_gamma   90.00
#
_symmetry.space_group_name_H-M   'P 1'
#
loop_
_entity.id
_entity.type
_entity.pdbx_description
1 polymer ?
#
loop_
_entity_poly.entity_id
_entity_poly.type
_entity_poly.pdbx_seq_one_letter_code
_entity_poly.pdbx_strand_id
1 'polypeptide(L)' 'MSRTTLKPFLINKDDEGNFRLTVRDTRYNSQGYPIVTAKLQDESFKTAAAAKAFARTNFQAKDGEYATK' A
#
# COMPACT_ATOMS: atom_id res chain seq x y z
N MET A 1 9.69 4.52 -21.75
CA MET A 1 8.79 4.70 -20.59
C MET A 1 9.15 3.67 -19.54
N SER A 2 9.94 4.03 -18.53
CA SER A 2 10.22 3.15 -17.39
C SER A 2 8.90 2.86 -16.69
N ARG A 3 8.39 1.62 -16.79
CA ARG A 3 7.28 1.16 -15.96
C ARG A 3 7.79 1.11 -14.52
N THR A 4 7.75 2.23 -13.81
CA THR A 4 7.96 2.24 -12.37
C THR A 4 6.96 1.26 -11.78
N THR A 5 7.46 0.17 -11.19
CA THR A 5 6.63 -0.81 -10.51
C THR A 5 5.81 -0.07 -9.46
N LEU A 6 4.51 0.03 -9.68
CA LEU A 6 3.61 0.65 -8.72
C LEU A 6 3.67 -0.20 -7.45
N LYS A 7 3.97 0.47 -6.33
CA LYS A 7 3.93 -0.13 -4.99
C LYS A 7 2.73 0.44 -4.25
N PRO A 8 1.51 -0.06 -4.56
CA PRO A 8 0.27 0.45 -4.00
C PRO A 8 0.16 0.23 -2.48
N PHE A 9 0.84 -0.77 -1.92
CA PHE A 9 0.74 -1.09 -0.50
C PHE A 9 1.90 -0.50 0.29
N LEU A 10 1.64 0.58 1.03
CA LEU A 10 2.61 1.18 1.92
C LEU A 10 2.40 0.67 3.34
N ILE A 11 3.45 0.12 3.94
CA ILE A 11 3.48 -0.29 5.34
C ILE A 11 4.42 0.67 6.07
N ASN A 12 3.87 1.41 7.03
CA ASN A 12 4.62 2.33 7.89
C ASN A 12 4.48 1.91 9.34
N LYS A 13 5.43 2.32 10.17
CA LYS A 13 5.30 2.22 11.63
C LYS A 13 4.77 3.55 12.18
N ASP A 14 3.79 3.50 13.07
CA ASP A 14 3.32 4.67 13.81
C ASP A 14 4.16 4.91 15.09
N ASP A 15 3.89 6.02 15.77
CA ASP A 15 4.63 6.47 16.95
C ASP A 15 4.43 5.55 18.16
N GLU A 16 3.31 4.83 18.21
CA GLU A 16 3.04 3.79 19.24
C GLU A 16 3.74 2.46 18.92
N GLY A 17 4.35 2.37 17.74
CA GLY A 17 5.13 1.24 17.28
C GLY A 17 4.33 0.15 16.57
N ASN A 18 3.06 0.41 16.27
CA ASN A 18 2.22 -0.45 15.44
C ASN A 18 2.51 -0.20 13.95
N PHE A 19 2.24 -1.20 13.14
CA PHE A 19 2.33 -1.12 11.68
C PHE A 19 0.97 -0.73 11.11
N ARG A 20 0.95 0.28 10.24
CA ARG A 20 -0.24 0.75 9.55
C ARG A 20 -0.11 0.48 8.05
N LEU A 21 -1.22 0.05 7.46
CA LEU A 21 -1.31 -0.19 6.02
C LEU A 21 -1.99 1.00 5.34
N THR A 22 -1.34 1.57 4.34
CA THR A 22 -1.95 2.53 3.42
C THR A 22 -2.03 1.91 2.04
N VAL A 23 -3.24 1.86 1.48
CA VAL A 23 -3.49 1.38 0.12
C VAL A 23 -3.56 2.56 -0.82
N ARG A 24 -2.76 2.55 -1.88
CA ARG A 24 -2.71 3.58 -2.90
C ARG A 24 -3.31 3.04 -4.18
N ASP A 25 -4.44 3.59 -4.58
CA ASP A 25 -5.01 3.30 -5.89
C ASP A 25 -4.45 4.29 -6.91
N THR A 26 -4.03 3.78 -8.08
CA THR A 26 -3.51 4.59 -9.18
C THR A 26 -4.39 4.38 -10.39
N ARG A 27 -5.19 5.39 -10.73
CA ARG A 27 -6.00 5.42 -11.95
C ARG A 27 -5.45 6.46 -12.92
N TYR A 28 -5.69 6.28 -14.21
CA TYR A 28 -5.28 7.25 -15.23
C TYR A 28 -6.49 8.05 -15.70
N ASN A 29 -6.32 9.35 -15.87
CA ASN A 29 -7.33 10.19 -16.49
C ASN A 29 -7.32 10.02 -18.02
N SER A 30 -8.24 10.70 -18.72
CA SER A 30 -8.33 10.66 -20.19
C SER A 30 -7.08 11.20 -20.91
N GLN A 31 -6.22 11.95 -20.21
CA GLN A 31 -4.96 12.49 -20.72
C GLN A 31 -3.76 11.57 -20.41
N GLY A 32 -3.98 10.42 -19.76
CA GLY A 32 -2.91 9.48 -19.42
C GLY A 32 -2.07 9.87 -18.21
N TYR A 33 -2.51 10.85 -17.40
CA TYR A 33 -1.84 11.20 -16.14
C TYR A 33 -2.29 10.31 -14.99
N PRO A 34 -1.35 9.83 -14.15
CA PRO A 34 -1.67 9.03 -12.98
C PRO A 34 -2.28 9.90 -11.88
N ILE A 35 -3.44 9.51 -11.38
CA ILE A 35 -4.09 10.04 -10.19
C ILE A 35 -3.93 8.99 -9.10
N VAL A 36 -3.18 9.34 -8.05
CA VAL A 36 -2.91 8.45 -6.92
C VAL A 36 -3.77 8.86 -5.74
N THR A 37 -4.61 7.95 -5.26
CA THR A 37 -5.44 8.13 -4.06
C THR A 37 -4.88 7.25 -2.95
N ALA A 38 -4.48 7.84 -1.82
CA ALA A 38 -4.00 7.09 -0.67
C ALA A 38 -5.11 6.95 0.38
N LYS A 39 -5.40 5.71 0.79
CA LYS A 39 -6.35 5.39 1.86
C LYS A 39 -5.64 4.63 2.98
N LEU A 40 -5.53 5.27 4.14
CA LEU A 40 -5.08 4.62 5.37
C LEU A 40 -6.16 3.63 5.81
N GLN A 41 -5.76 2.41 6.15
CA GLN A 41 -6.65 1.43 6.75
C GLN A 41 -6.74 1.66 8.26
N ASP A 42 -7.92 1.40 8.83
CA ASP A 42 -8.18 1.65 10.24
C ASP A 42 -7.46 0.62 11.13
N GLU A 43 -7.16 -0.56 10.58
CA GLU A 43 -6.46 -1.63 11.26
C GLU A 43 -4.99 -1.29 11.53
N SER A 44 -4.61 -1.48 12.80
CA SER A 44 -3.21 -1.45 13.25
C SER A 44 -2.69 -2.87 13.47
N PHE A 45 -1.48 -3.15 13.00
CA PHE A 45 -0.87 -4.46 13.05
C PHE A 45 0.35 -4.47 13.99
N LYS A 46 0.55 -5.54 14.76
CA LYS A 46 1.74 -5.65 15.62
C LYS A 46 3.04 -5.93 14.84
N THR A 47 2.92 -6.46 13.62
CA THR A 47 4.08 -6.80 12.77
C THR A 47 3.82 -6.40 11.32
N ALA A 48 4.89 -6.08 10.58
CA ALA A 48 4.80 -5.83 9.14
C ALA A 48 4.26 -7.05 8.37
N ALA A 49 4.57 -8.27 8.84
CA ALA A 49 4.06 -9.50 8.24
C ALA A 49 2.54 -9.61 8.34
N ALA A 50 1.95 -9.21 9.47
CA ALA A 50 0.50 -9.18 9.64
C ALA A 50 -0.17 -8.15 8.70
N ALA A 51 0.45 -6.97 8.54
CA ALA A 51 -0.03 -5.97 7.57
C ALA A 51 0.04 -6.50 6.12
N LYS A 52 1.12 -7.21 5.76
CA LYS A 52 1.24 -7.87 4.44
C LYS A 52 0.17 -8.95 4.26
N ALA A 53 -0.04 -9.81 5.26
CA ALA A 53 -1.05 -10.87 5.18
C ALA A 53 -2.45 -10.27 4.97
N PHE A 54 -2.80 -9.21 5.71
CA PHE A 54 -4.06 -8.50 5.52
C PHE A 54 -4.19 -7.92 4.11
N ALA A 55 -3.12 -7.31 3.58
CA ALA A 55 -3.10 -6.79 2.22
C ALA A 55 -3.27 -7.91 1.16
N ARG A 56 -2.62 -9.06 1.34
CA ARG A 56 -2.78 -10.22 0.45
C ARG A 56 -4.21 -10.75 0.45
N THR A 57 -4.81 -10.90 1.63
CA THR A 57 -6.14 -11.50 1.76
C THR A 57 -7.26 -10.57 1.31
N ASN A 58 -7.19 -9.28 1.67
CA ASN A 58 -8.28 -8.33 1.40
C ASN A 58 -8.13 -7.59 0.07
N PHE A 59 -6.90 -7.37 -0.39
CA PHE A 59 -6.58 -6.56 -1.57
C PHE A 59 -5.80 -7.31 -2.64
N GLN A 60 -5.63 -8.64 -2.49
CA GLN A 60 -4.91 -9.50 -3.45
C GLN A 60 -3.47 -9.02 -3.75
N ALA A 61 -2.87 -8.34 -2.78
CA ALA A 61 -1.56 -7.72 -2.90
C ALA A 61 -0.46 -8.75 -3.23
N LYS A 62 0.47 -8.40 -4.13
CA LYS A 62 1.59 -9.25 -4.52
C LYS A 62 2.90 -8.82 -3.87
N ASP A 63 3.87 -9.72 -3.78
CA ASP A 63 5.11 -9.51 -3.02
C ASP A 63 5.98 -8.35 -3.51
N GLY A 64 5.88 -7.98 -4.79
CA GLY A 64 6.56 -6.82 -5.37
C GLY A 64 5.85 -5.48 -5.19
N GLU A 65 4.61 -5.48 -4.69
CA GLU A 65 3.72 -4.30 -4.63
C GLU A 65 3.81 -3.57 -3.28
N TYR A 66 4.66 -4.05 -2.37
CA TYR A 66 4.88 -3.46 -1.06
C TYR A 66 6.00 -2.42 -1.07
N ALA A 67 5.71 -1.27 -0.48
CA ALA A 67 6.70 -0.31 -0.01
C ALA A 67 6.70 -0.30 1.52
N THR A 68 7.88 -0.35 2.11
CA THR A 68 8.08 -0.13 3.55
C THR A 68 8.88 1.15 3.72
N LYS A 69 8.40 2.05 4.56
CA LYS A 69 9.10 3.28 4.94
C LYS A 69 9.27 3.37 6.45
#